data_AF-A0A9E5IKF7-F1
#
_entry.id   AF-A0A9E5IKF7-F1
#
_cell.length_a   1.000
_cell.length_b   1.000
_cell.length_c   1.000
_cell.angle_alpha   90.00
_cell.angle_beta   90.00
_cell.angle_gamma   90.00
#
_symmetry.space_group_name_H-M   'P 1'
#
loop_
_entity.id
_entity.type
_entity.pdbx_description
1 polymer ?
#
loop_
_entity_poly.entity_id
_entity_poly.type
_entity_poly.pdbx_seq_one_letter_code
_entity_poly.pdbx_strand_id
1 'polypeptide(L)' 'MIVIRRLTDRRRAYTGIFLLGEPPRIFPTSDAEHSRILEIYKQDRAHPDIVNDFSEFALGHDEALPRSAAKPPTA' A
#
# COMPACT_ATOMS: atom_id res chain seq x y z
N MET A 1 1.19 -6.83 -10.90
CA MET A 1 0.91 -5.98 -9.71
C MET A 1 0.99 -6.84 -8.44
N ILE A 2 1.86 -6.46 -7.50
CA ILE A 2 1.97 -7.09 -6.18
C ILE A 2 1.18 -6.27 -5.15
N VAL A 3 0.36 -6.93 -4.34
CA VAL A 3 -0.36 -6.27 -3.24
C VAL A 3 0.09 -6.91 -1.94
N ILE A 4 0.57 -6.08 -1.00
CA ILE A 4 0.99 -6.51 0.33
C ILE A 4 0.08 -5.82 1.35
N ARG A 5 -0.56 -6.60 2.23
CA ARG A 5 -1.47 -6.08 3.25
C ARG A 5 -1.10 -6.60 4.64
N ARG A 6 -1.27 -5.73 5.63
CA ARG A 6 -1.29 -6.11 7.04
C ARG A 6 -2.67 -6.64 7.39
N LEU A 7 -2.73 -7.84 7.93
CA LEU A 7 -3.96 -8.45 8.43
C LEU A 7 -3.81 -8.63 9.94
N THR A 8 -4.87 -8.35 10.69
CA THR A 8 -4.87 -8.52 12.15
C THR A 8 -6.11 -9.30 12.57
N ASP A 9 -5.91 -10.27 13.44
CA ASP A 9 -6.96 -10.97 14.17
C ASP A 9 -6.84 -10.61 15.65
N ARG A 10 -7.84 -10.97 16.47
CA ARG A 10 -7.88 -10.69 17.92
C ARG A 10 -6.66 -11.21 18.69
N ARG A 11 -5.94 -12.20 18.13
CA ARG A 11 -4.81 -12.86 18.82
C ARG A 11 -3.46 -12.67 18.13
N ARG A 12 -3.43 -12.40 16.82
CA ARG A 12 -2.20 -12.41 16.02
C ARG A 12 -2.30 -11.47 14.83
N ALA A 13 -1.15 -11.01 14.37
CA ALA A 13 -1.03 -10.25 13.14
C ALA A 13 -0.32 -11.08 12.06
N TYR A 14 -0.64 -10.78 10.81
CA TYR A 14 -0.25 -11.53 9.63
C TYR A 14 0.12 -10.57 8.50
N THR A 15 0.93 -11.06 7.57
CA THR A 15 1.20 -10.38 6.30
C THR A 15 0.62 -11.24 5.19
N GLY A 16 -0.18 -10.61 4.33
CA GLY A 16 -0.71 -11.22 3.11
C GLY A 16 0.00 -10.66 1.88
N ILE A 17 0.57 -11.53 1.05
CA ILE A 17 1.16 -11.22 -0.24
C ILE A 17 0.26 -11.79 -1.33
N PHE A 18 -0.20 -10.93 -2.22
CA PHE A 18 -1.11 -11.26 -3.31
C PHE A 18 -0.42 -10.94 -4.63
N LEU A 19 -0.26 -11.95 -5.46
CA LEU A 19 0.30 -11.85 -6.80
C LEU A 19 -0.80 -12.27 -7.80
N LEU A 20 -0.88 -11.56 -8.93
CA LEU A 20 -1.87 -11.88 -9.96
C LEU A 20 -1.57 -13.27 -10.55
N GLY A 21 -2.53 -14.19 -10.45
CA GLY A 21 -2.40 -15.56 -10.97
C GLY A 21 -1.77 -16.57 -10.00
N GLU A 22 -1.30 -16.14 -8.83
CA GLU A 22 -0.84 -17.06 -7.78
C GLU A 22 -1.81 -17.09 -6.58
N PRO A 23 -1.88 -18.23 -5.87
CA PRO A 23 -2.57 -18.29 -4.59
C PRO A 23 -2.00 -17.28 -3.58
N PRO A 24 -2.86 -16.65 -2.76
CA PRO A 24 -2.42 -15.70 -1.75
C PRO A 24 -1.53 -16.38 -0.70
N ARG A 25 -0.39 -15.74 -0.38
CA ARG A 25 0.50 -16.20 0.68
C ARG A 25 0.25 -15.38 1.94
N ILE A 26 -0.34 -16.01 2.95
CA ILE A 26 -0.68 -15.36 4.23
C ILE A 26 0.04 -16.10 5.35
N PHE A 27 0.85 -15.37 6.12
CA PHE A 27 1.64 -15.96 7.19
C PHE A 27 1.74 -15.00 8.40
N PRO A 28 1.81 -15.54 9.63
CA PRO A 28 1.91 -14.72 10.83
C PRO A 28 3.20 -13.93 10.83
N THR A 29 3.13 -12.65 11.18
CA THR A 29 4.30 -11.75 11.21
C THR A 29 4.11 -10.68 12.28
N SER A 30 5.19 -10.31 12.94
CA SER A 30 5.32 -9.10 13.76
C SER A 30 5.29 -7.83 12.90
N ASP A 31 5.17 -6.66 13.53
CA ASP A 31 5.22 -5.38 12.82
C ASP A 31 6.61 -5.15 12.22
N ALA A 32 7.68 -5.56 12.91
CA ALA A 32 9.05 -5.45 12.41
C ALA A 32 9.27 -6.31 11.14
N GLU A 33 8.78 -7.55 11.14
CA GLU A 33 8.84 -8.43 9.97
C GLU A 33 8.02 -7.87 8.81
N HIS A 34 6.83 -7.33 9.08
CA HIS A 34 6.02 -6.69 8.05
C HIS A 34 6.72 -5.47 7.44
N SER A 35 7.28 -4.59 8.26
CA SER A 35 8.06 -3.44 7.80
C SER A 35 9.26 -3.89 6.97
N ARG A 36 9.95 -4.95 7.36
CA ARG A 36 11.06 -5.51 6.57
C ARG A 36 10.61 -6.08 5.22
N ILE A 37 9.46 -6.75 5.18
CA ILE A 37 8.85 -7.22 3.94
C ILE A 37 8.51 -6.02 3.04
N LEU A 38 7.90 -4.97 3.59
CA LEU A 38 7.61 -3.76 2.85
C LEU A 38 8.88 -3.08 2.34
N GLU A 39 9.95 -3.00 3.14
CA GLU A 39 11.24 -2.46 2.71
C GLU A 39 11.78 -3.21 1.50
N ILE A 40 11.68 -4.56 1.46
CA ILE A 40 12.20 -5.39 0.37
C ILE A 40 11.34 -5.22 -0.90
N TYR A 41 10.01 -5.28 -0.77
CA TYR A 41 9.11 -5.26 -1.93
C TYR A 41 8.75 -3.87 -2.42
N LYS A 42 8.83 -2.84 -1.56
CA LYS A 42 8.65 -1.42 -1.91
C LYS A 42 9.99 -0.71 -2.09
N GLN A 43 11.06 -1.44 -2.46
CA GLN A 43 12.31 -0.86 -3.01
C GLN A 43 12.08 -0.14 -4.36
N ASP A 44 10.84 0.18 -4.73
CA ASP A 44 10.45 0.99 -5.88
C ASP A 44 10.91 2.45 -5.73
N ARG A 45 12.20 2.64 -5.47
CA ARG A 45 12.88 3.90 -5.72
C ARG A 45 13.03 4.00 -7.23
N ALA A 46 12.72 5.16 -7.78
CA ALA A 46 13.04 5.47 -9.17
C ALA A 46 14.55 5.29 -9.36
N HIS A 47 14.93 4.27 -10.13
CA HIS A 47 16.30 4.07 -10.56
C HIS A 47 16.45 4.67 -11.96
N PRO A 48 17.52 5.43 -12.24
CA PRO A 48 17.67 6.20 -13.47
C PRO A 48 17.57 5.36 -14.76
N ASP A 49 17.76 4.05 -14.68
CA ASP A 49 17.75 3.12 -15.81
C ASP A 49 16.62 2.07 -15.74
N ILE A 50 15.70 2.19 -14.78
CA ILE A 50 14.56 1.28 -14.63
C ILE A 50 13.28 2.09 -14.86
N VAL A 51 12.63 1.86 -16.00
CA VAL A 51 11.33 2.47 -16.33
C VAL A 51 10.26 1.85 -15.42
N ASN A 52 10.03 2.48 -14.27
CA ASN A 52 8.93 2.17 -13.36
C ASN A 52 7.72 3.05 -13.70
N ASP A 53 7.12 2.75 -14.85
CA ASP A 53 5.93 3.46 -15.31
C ASP A 53 4.67 2.78 -14.76
N PHE A 54 4.26 3.17 -13.54
CA PHE A 54 2.98 2.78 -12.94
C PHE A 54 1.89 3.83 -13.21
N SER A 55 1.99 4.60 -14.29
CA SER A 55 1.01 5.63 -14.66
C SER A 55 -0.41 5.08 -14.84
N GLU A 56 -0.57 3.78 -15.14
CA GLU A 56 -1.87 3.10 -15.16
C GLU A 56 -2.58 3.06 -13.78
N PHE A 57 -1.84 3.23 -12.68
CA PHE A 57 -2.35 3.13 -11.30
C PHE A 57 -2.53 4.48 -10.59
N ALA A 58 -2.21 5.60 -11.24
CA ALA A 58 -2.32 6.97 -10.68
C ALA A 58 -1.68 7.16 -9.28
N LEU A 59 -0.68 6.35 -8.93
CA LEU A 59 0.04 6.48 -7.65
C LEU A 59 0.97 7.70 -7.73
N GLY A 60 0.59 8.78 -7.04
CA GLY A 60 1.32 10.07 -7.03
C GLY A 60 0.44 11.27 -7.39
N HIS A 61 -0.76 11.04 -7.92
CA HIS A 61 -1.81 12.08 -7.99
C HIS A 61 -2.62 12.08 -6.70
N ASP A 62 -2.05 12.62 -5.62
CA ASP A 62 -2.87 13.24 -4.58
C ASP A 62 -3.50 14.51 -5.17
N GLU A 63 -4.48 14.35 -6.05
CA GLU A 63 -5.50 15.39 -6.15
C GLU A 63 -6.27 15.34 -4.84
N ALA A 64 -5.84 16.18 -3.91
CA ALA A 64 -6.64 16.55 -2.76
C ALA A 64 -8.01 16.98 -3.30
N LEU A 65 -8.98 16.07 -3.27
CA LEU A 65 -10.38 16.38 -3.54
C LEU A 65 -10.70 17.63 -2.71
N PRO A 66 -11.16 18.73 -3.32
CA PRO A 66 -11.44 19.94 -2.59
C PRO A 66 -12.42 19.57 -1.48
N ARG A 67 -12.00 19.78 -0.23
CA ARG A 67 -12.88 19.58 0.94
C ARG A 67 -14.13 20.38 0.65
N SER A 68 -15.24 19.68 0.42
CA SER A 68 -16.55 20.28 0.20
C SER A 68 -16.74 21.37 1.25
N ALA A 69 -16.94 22.60 0.78
CA ALA A 69 -17.02 23.79 1.60
C ALA A 69 -18.04 23.56 2.72
N ALA A 70 -17.54 23.47 3.96
CA ALA A 70 -18.39 23.62 5.13
C ALA A 70 -19.11 24.95 4.99
N LYS A 71 -20.45 24.92 4.92
CA LYS A 71 -21.27 26.14 4.95
C LYS A 71 -20.88 26.95 6.19
N PRO A 72 -20.64 28.26 6.08
CA PRO A 72 -20.34 29.08 7.24
C PRO A 72 -21.54 29.07 8.20
N PRO A 73 -21.32 29.16 9.52
CA PRO A 73 -22.41 29.26 10.48
C PRO A 73 -23.19 30.55 10.21
N THR A 74 -24.49 30.40 9.97
CA THR A 74 -25.45 31.50 9.95
C THR A 74 -25.45 32.18 11.33
N ALA A 75 -25.45 33.52 11.31
CA ALA A 75 -25.43 34.42 12.46
C ALA A 75 -26.52 34.14 13.51
#